data_AF-A0A963PQT6-F1
#
_entry.id   AF-A0A963PQT6-F1
#
_cell.length_a   1.000
_cell.length_b   1.000
_cell.length_c   1.000
_cell.angle_alpha   90.00
_cell.angle_beta   90.00
_cell.angle_gamma   90.00
#
_symmetry.space_group_name_H-M   'P 1'
#
loop_
_entity.id
_entity.type
_entity.pdbx_description
1 polymer ?
#
loop_
_entity_poly.entity_id
_entity_poly.type
_entity_poly.pdbx_seq_one_letter_code
_entity_poly.pdbx_strand_id
1 'polypeptide(L)'
;MELNELTAVSPLDGRYAAKLAAFRPIFSEWGYMRRRVQVELAWFVALSDAGFEEFKPLSNEVRAYLAALLRDFSEADGLAIKQIEKTTNHDVKAVEYWLKSKFAGRPELEKATEFVHFACTSEDINNTSHALQLKA
;
A
#
# COMPACT_ATOMS: atom_id res chain seq x y z
N MET A 1 -25.99 -15.34 2.61
CA MET A 1 -25.37 -15.98 3.80
C MET A 1 -24.17 -15.12 4.15
N GLU A 2 -24.05 -14.69 5.40
CA GLU A 2 -22.88 -13.94 5.88
C GLU A 2 -21.67 -14.86 6.06
N LEU A 3 -20.46 -14.32 5.87
CA LEU A 3 -19.21 -15.06 6.09
C LEU A 3 -18.96 -15.25 7.60
N ASN A 4 -18.82 -16.50 8.04
CA ASN A 4 -18.41 -16.90 9.38
C ASN A 4 -17.65 -18.24 9.32
N GLU A 5 -17.19 -18.76 10.45
CA GLU A 5 -16.39 -20.00 10.48
C GLU A 5 -17.08 -21.22 9.86
N LEU A 6 -18.41 -21.31 9.96
CA LEU A 6 -19.21 -22.41 9.43
C LEU A 6 -19.51 -22.24 7.93
N THR A 7 -19.68 -21.00 7.47
CA THR A 7 -20.05 -20.69 6.08
C THR A 7 -18.86 -20.40 5.17
N ALA A 8 -17.64 -20.29 5.72
CA ALA A 8 -16.42 -20.10 4.95
C ALA A 8 -16.17 -21.27 3.99
N VAL A 9 -15.87 -20.95 2.72
CA VAL A 9 -15.53 -21.96 1.70
C VAL A 9 -14.20 -22.63 2.00
N SER A 10 -13.21 -21.84 2.43
CA SER A 10 -11.89 -22.34 2.81
C SER A 10 -11.84 -22.64 4.31
N PRO A 11 -11.33 -23.83 4.72
CA PRO A 11 -11.13 -24.12 6.14
C PRO A 11 -10.02 -23.26 6.75
N LEU A 12 -9.15 -22.63 5.94
CA LEU A 12 -8.12 -21.70 6.42
C LEU A 12 -8.73 -20.47 7.08
N ASP A 13 -9.87 -20.01 6.57
CA ASP A 13 -10.62 -18.85 7.09
C ASP A 13 -11.80 -19.26 7.99
N GLY A 14 -12.07 -20.57 8.12
CA GLY A 14 -13.07 -21.15 9.03
C GLY A 14 -12.44 -21.99 10.12
N ARG A 15 -12.54 -23.33 10.00
CA ARG A 15 -12.08 -24.32 11.00
C ARG A 15 -10.67 -24.07 11.56
N TYR A 16 -9.76 -23.54 10.75
CA TYR A 16 -8.36 -23.30 11.12
C TYR A 16 -8.00 -21.82 11.27
N ALA A 17 -8.99 -20.92 11.22
CA ALA A 17 -8.79 -19.47 11.29
C ALA A 17 -7.94 -19.03 12.49
N ALA A 18 -8.24 -19.56 13.68
CA ALA A 18 -7.50 -19.23 14.91
C ALA A 18 -6.01 -19.62 14.82
N LYS A 19 -5.68 -20.71 14.11
CA LYS A 19 -4.28 -21.15 13.92
C LYS A 19 -3.51 -20.28 12.93
N LEU A 20 -4.23 -19.58 12.06
CA LEU A 20 -3.67 -18.74 10.99
C LEU A 20 -3.82 -17.24 11.27
N ALA A 21 -4.27 -16.85 12.47
CA ALA A 21 -4.52 -15.46 12.82
C ALA A 21 -3.29 -14.55 12.59
N ALA A 22 -2.09 -15.05 12.90
CA ALA A 22 -0.82 -14.33 12.69
C ALA A 22 -0.47 -14.09 11.21
N PHE A 23 -1.05 -14.87 10.29
CA PHE A 23 -0.82 -14.72 8.85
C PHE A 23 -1.76 -13.69 8.21
N ARG A 24 -2.87 -13.34 8.85
CA ARG A 24 -3.84 -12.37 8.30
C ARG A 24 -3.21 -10.99 8.02
N PRO A 25 -2.40 -10.39 8.91
CA PRO A 25 -1.74 -9.11 8.61
C PRO A 25 -0.71 -9.18 7.48
N ILE A 26 -0.32 -10.39 7.03
CA ILE A 26 0.73 -10.61 6.04
C ILE A 26 0.11 -11.01 4.69
N PHE A 27 -0.68 -12.08 4.66
CA PHE A 27 -1.13 -12.75 3.43
C PHE A 27 -2.59 -12.46 3.05
N SER A 28 -3.35 -11.74 3.87
CA SER A 28 -4.67 -11.25 3.43
C SER A 28 -4.51 -10.19 2.35
N GLU A 29 -5.61 -9.88 1.65
CA GLU A 29 -5.68 -8.74 0.72
C GLU A 29 -5.24 -7.43 1.39
N TRP A 30 -5.64 -7.21 2.65
CA TRP A 30 -5.20 -6.05 3.43
C TRP A 30 -3.68 -6.05 3.66
N GLY A 31 -3.13 -7.21 4.03
CA GLY A 31 -1.69 -7.37 4.25
C GLY A 31 -0.90 -7.14 2.97
N TYR A 32 -1.39 -7.67 1.84
CA TYR A 32 -0.77 -7.48 0.53
C TYR A 32 -0.81 -6.01 0.10
N MET A 33 -1.97 -5.38 0.24
CA MET A 33 -2.16 -3.96 -0.07
C MET A 33 -1.26 -3.06 0.78
N ARG A 34 -1.11 -3.35 2.07
CA ARG A 34 -0.16 -2.65 2.94
C ARG A 34 1.29 -2.77 2.44
N ARG A 35 1.69 -3.93 1.90
CA ARG A 35 3.02 -4.11 1.28
C ARG A 35 3.17 -3.33 -0.02
N ARG A 36 2.14 -3.26 -0.85
CA ARG A 36 2.16 -2.41 -2.06
C ARG A 36 2.35 -0.93 -1.70
N VAL A 37 1.60 -0.44 -0.71
CA VAL A 37 1.79 0.91 -0.15
C VAL A 37 3.22 1.10 0.37
N GLN A 38 3.76 0.11 1.09
CA GLN A 38 5.15 0.16 1.58
C GLN A 38 6.16 0.32 0.44
N VAL A 39 6.03 -0.46 -0.63
CA VAL A 39 6.94 -0.42 -1.78
C VAL A 39 6.84 0.92 -2.51
N GLU A 40 5.63 1.40 -2.79
CA GLU A 40 5.40 2.69 -3.45
C GLU A 40 6.02 3.85 -2.66
N LEU A 41 5.81 3.88 -1.33
CA LEU A 41 6.39 4.90 -0.47
C LEU A 41 7.92 4.81 -0.43
N ALA A 42 8.47 3.60 -0.36
CA ALA A 42 9.93 3.41 -0.39
C ALA A 42 10.53 3.88 -1.72
N TRP A 43 9.87 3.58 -2.84
CA TRP A 43 10.29 4.01 -4.16
C TRP A 43 10.23 5.54 -4.31
N PHE A 44 9.13 6.16 -3.88
CA PHE A 44 8.97 7.60 -3.89
C PHE A 44 10.06 8.33 -3.09
N VAL A 45 10.39 7.81 -1.90
CA VAL A 45 11.46 8.35 -1.06
C VAL A 45 12.83 8.16 -1.72
N ALA A 46 13.08 7.01 -2.35
CA ALA A 46 14.33 6.74 -3.06
C ALA A 46 14.53 7.67 -4.27
N LEU A 47 13.47 7.95 -5.04
CA LEU A 47 13.50 8.93 -6.13
C LEU A 47 13.84 10.33 -5.63
N SER A 48 13.29 10.72 -4.49
CA SER A 48 13.63 12.00 -3.85
C SER A 48 15.10 12.06 -3.42
N ASP A 49 15.65 10.97 -2.88
CA ASP A 49 17.05 10.87 -2.48
C ASP A 49 18.03 10.87 -3.65
N ALA A 50 17.58 10.49 -4.85
CA ALA A 50 18.37 10.61 -6.07
C ALA A 50 18.64 12.08 -6.48
N GLY A 51 17.82 13.04 -5.99
CA GLY A 51 18.12 14.47 -6.07
C GLY A 51 17.96 15.10 -7.45
N PHE A 52 16.97 14.66 -8.24
CA PHE A 52 16.63 15.27 -9.53
C PHE A 52 16.22 16.75 -9.38
N GLU A 53 16.35 17.54 -10.45
CA GLU A 53 15.95 18.96 -10.42
C GLU A 53 14.45 19.12 -10.15
N GLU A 54 13.65 18.24 -10.74
CA GLU A 54 12.19 18.17 -10.64
C GLU A 54 11.70 17.49 -9.37
N PHE A 55 12.54 16.68 -8.71
CA PHE A 55 12.21 16.01 -7.46
C PHE A 55 13.37 16.06 -6.46
N LYS A 56 13.44 17.18 -5.73
CA LYS A 56 14.45 17.42 -4.72
C LYS A 56 14.25 16.53 -3.48
N PRO A 57 15.30 16.35 -2.64
CA PRO A 57 15.20 15.64 -1.38
C PRO A 57 14.07 16.20 -0.49
N LEU A 58 13.18 15.32 -0.05
CA LEU A 58 12.07 15.63 0.85
C LEU A 58 12.58 16.00 2.23
N SER A 59 11.93 16.97 2.87
CA SER A 59 12.22 17.33 4.25
C SER A 59 11.99 16.17 5.23
N ASN A 60 12.67 16.23 6.38
CA ASN A 60 12.50 15.23 7.45
C ASN A 60 11.05 15.15 7.95
N GLU A 61 10.33 16.28 7.95
CA GLU A 61 8.91 16.32 8.34
C GLU A 61 8.05 15.53 7.36
N VAL A 62 8.25 15.72 6.05
CA VAL A 62 7.52 14.97 5.03
C VAL A 62 7.87 13.48 5.09
N ARG A 63 9.14 13.12 5.28
CA ARG A 63 9.56 11.73 5.46
C ARG A 63 8.90 11.08 6.68
N ALA A 64 8.80 11.80 7.79
CA ALA A 64 8.11 11.33 8.98
C ALA A 64 6.61 11.11 8.73
N TYR A 65 5.97 11.99 7.96
CA TYR A 65 4.58 11.81 7.53
C TYR A 65 4.39 10.57 6.66
N LEU A 66 5.23 10.37 5.63
CA LEU A 66 5.15 9.18 4.77
C LEU A 66 5.37 7.88 5.56
N ALA A 67 6.30 7.88 6.51
CA ALA A 67 6.50 6.75 7.41
C ALA A 67 5.28 6.49 8.31
N ALA A 68 4.61 7.55 8.78
CA ALA A 68 3.38 7.43 9.55
C ALA A 68 2.23 6.81 8.74
N LEU A 69 2.08 7.15 7.45
CA LEU A 69 1.08 6.52 6.57
C LEU A 69 1.19 5.00 6.54
N LEU A 70 2.41 4.45 6.54
CA LEU A 70 2.63 3.01 6.55
C LEU A 70 2.49 2.38 7.94
N ARG A 71 2.98 3.08 8.98
CA ARG A 71 2.90 2.61 10.37
C ARG A 71 1.44 2.50 10.82
N ASP A 72 0.65 3.51 10.48
CA ASP A 72 -0.73 3.69 10.95
C ASP A 72 -1.75 3.22 9.90
N PHE A 73 -1.30 2.52 8.84
CA PHE A 73 -2.17 1.97 7.80
C PHE A 73 -3.25 1.08 8.41
N SER A 74 -4.52 1.40 8.15
CA SER A 74 -5.67 0.80 8.80
C SER A 74 -6.54 -0.03 7.86
N GLU A 75 -7.51 -0.78 8.40
CA GLU A 75 -8.53 -1.44 7.57
C GLU A 75 -9.35 -0.44 6.76
N ALA A 76 -9.64 0.74 7.33
CA ALA A 76 -10.35 1.81 6.63
C ALA A 76 -9.58 2.32 5.41
N ASP A 77 -8.25 2.41 5.49
CA ASP A 77 -7.42 2.77 4.34
C ASP A 77 -7.47 1.69 3.24
N GLY A 78 -7.43 0.41 3.63
CA GLY A 78 -7.61 -0.69 2.69
C GLY A 78 -8.96 -0.66 1.98
N LEU A 79 -10.04 -0.38 2.72
CA LEU A 79 -11.38 -0.20 2.16
C LEU A 79 -11.46 1.01 1.22
N ALA A 80 -10.79 2.11 1.55
CA ALA A 80 -10.72 3.29 0.67
C ALA A 80 -10.03 2.95 -0.66
N ILE A 81 -8.94 2.17 -0.64
CA ILE A 81 -8.27 1.69 -1.86
C ILE A 81 -9.21 0.78 -2.66
N LYS A 82 -9.90 -0.18 -2.02
CA LYS A 82 -10.89 -1.03 -2.72
C LYS A 82 -12.02 -0.20 -3.35
N GLN A 83 -12.40 0.93 -2.74
CA GLN A 83 -13.42 1.80 -3.31
C GLN A 83 -12.94 2.51 -4.58
N ILE A 84 -11.66 2.91 -4.62
CA ILE A 84 -11.03 3.47 -5.82
C ILE A 84 -10.89 2.39 -6.91
N GLU A 85 -10.52 1.17 -6.51
CA GLU A 85 -10.35 0.02 -7.41
C GLU A 85 -11.63 -0.30 -8.21
N LYS A 86 -12.81 -0.08 -7.64
CA LYS A 86 -14.08 -0.25 -8.37
C LYS A 86 -14.19 0.65 -9.60
N THR A 87 -13.50 1.79 -9.61
CA THR A 87 -13.46 2.71 -10.75
C THR A 87 -12.30 2.41 -11.68
N THR A 88 -11.12 2.05 -11.15
CA THR A 88 -9.93 1.79 -11.99
C THR A 88 -9.91 0.39 -12.60
N ASN A 89 -10.60 -0.57 -11.99
CA ASN A 89 -10.50 -2.00 -12.26
C ASN A 89 -9.04 -2.52 -12.22
N HIS A 90 -8.20 -1.88 -11.42
CA HIS A 90 -6.79 -2.22 -11.25
C HIS A 90 -6.30 -1.81 -9.85
N ASP A 91 -5.78 -2.78 -9.12
CA ASP A 91 -5.35 -2.69 -7.71
C ASP A 91 -4.15 -1.76 -7.46
N VAL A 92 -3.05 -1.90 -8.21
CA VAL A 92 -1.86 -1.03 -8.09
C VAL A 92 -2.22 0.42 -8.44
N LYS A 93 -3.02 0.63 -9.49
CA LYS A 93 -3.50 1.97 -9.84
C LYS A 93 -4.37 2.58 -8.73
N ALA A 94 -5.15 1.78 -8.02
CA ALA A 94 -5.92 2.25 -6.87
C ALA A 94 -5.03 2.67 -5.70
N VAL A 95 -3.92 1.97 -5.45
CA VAL A 95 -2.90 2.37 -4.48
C VAL A 95 -2.26 3.70 -4.87
N GLU A 96 -1.91 3.89 -6.14
CA GLU A 96 -1.36 5.15 -6.65
C GLU A 96 -2.33 6.33 -6.36
N TYR A 97 -3.60 6.21 -6.76
CA TYR A 97 -4.59 7.26 -6.51
C TYR A 97 -4.82 7.50 -5.02
N TRP A 98 -4.81 6.46 -4.19
CA TRP A 98 -4.93 6.62 -2.76
C TRP A 98 -3.74 7.41 -2.20
N LEU A 99 -2.51 7.11 -2.60
CA LEU A 99 -1.33 7.89 -2.20
C LEU A 99 -1.42 9.35 -2.64
N LYS A 100 -1.79 9.61 -3.90
CA LYS A 100 -2.00 10.98 -4.41
C LYS A 100 -3.05 11.72 -3.57
N SER A 101 -4.12 11.05 -3.12
CA SER A 101 -5.12 11.66 -2.23
C SER A 101 -4.56 12.03 -0.85
N LYS A 102 -3.60 11.25 -0.32
CA LYS A 102 -2.94 11.53 0.96
C LYS A 102 -1.88 12.64 0.87
N PHE A 103 -1.55 13.10 -0.34
CA PHE A 103 -0.58 14.18 -0.56
C PHE A 103 -1.23 15.57 -0.55
N ALA A 104 -2.56 15.64 -0.71
CA ALA A 104 -3.30 16.89 -0.71
C ALA A 104 -3.07 17.71 0.58
N GLY A 105 -2.88 19.01 0.41
CA GLY A 105 -2.59 19.95 1.50
C GLY A 105 -1.12 19.96 1.96
N ARG A 106 -0.22 19.27 1.23
CA ARG A 106 1.22 19.20 1.56
C ARG A 106 2.06 19.67 0.37
N PRO A 107 2.50 20.94 0.33
CA PRO A 107 3.12 21.54 -0.86
C PRO A 107 4.33 20.80 -1.42
N GLU A 108 5.17 20.20 -0.57
CA GLU A 108 6.32 19.38 -1.01
C GLU A 108 5.87 18.12 -1.76
N LEU A 109 4.83 17.45 -1.26
CA LEU A 109 4.30 16.23 -1.86
C LEU A 109 3.46 16.54 -3.10
N GLU A 110 2.64 17.60 -3.06
CA GLU A 110 1.83 18.03 -4.20
C GLU A 110 2.68 18.27 -5.45
N LYS A 111 3.80 18.98 -5.30
CA LYS A 111 4.78 19.22 -6.39
C LYS A 111 5.39 17.94 -6.96
N ALA A 112 5.53 16.91 -6.14
CA ALA A 112 6.13 15.64 -6.53
C ALA A 112 5.10 14.54 -6.82
N THR A 113 3.79 14.85 -6.83
CA THR A 113 2.71 13.83 -6.90
C THR A 113 2.82 12.91 -8.11
N GLU A 114 3.30 13.43 -9.24
CA GLU A 114 3.48 12.64 -10.47
C GLU A 114 4.69 11.71 -10.43
N PHE A 115 5.50 11.76 -9.36
CA PHE A 115 6.56 10.78 -9.10
C PHE A 115 6.06 9.52 -8.38
N VAL A 116 4.81 9.49 -7.91
CA VAL A 116 4.21 8.24 -7.40
C VAL A 116 4.11 7.24 -8.55
N HIS A 117 4.60 6.00 -8.34
CA HIS A 117 4.70 4.96 -9.36
C HIS A 117 5.58 5.31 -10.59
N PHE A 118 6.44 6.34 -10.49
CA PHE A 118 7.23 6.79 -11.63
C PHE A 118 8.18 5.70 -12.16
N ALA A 119 8.11 5.46 -13.47
CA ALA A 119 8.89 4.47 -14.20
C ALA A 119 8.76 3.02 -13.71
N CYS A 120 7.74 2.72 -12.89
CA CYS A 120 7.41 1.34 -12.51
C CYS A 120 6.36 0.74 -13.45
N THR A 121 6.39 -0.58 -13.54
CA THR A 121 5.20 -1.38 -13.91
C THR A 121 4.55 -1.96 -12.65
N SER A 122 3.29 -2.38 -12.74
CA SER A 122 2.57 -3.05 -11.66
C SER A 122 3.35 -4.23 -11.07
N GLU A 123 4.12 -4.94 -11.89
CA GLU A 123 4.90 -6.09 -11.43
C GLU A 123 6.11 -5.72 -10.57
N ASP A 124 6.70 -4.54 -10.74
CA ASP A 124 7.77 -4.06 -9.84
C ASP A 124 7.24 -3.94 -8.40
N ILE A 125 5.98 -3.51 -8.27
CA ILE A 125 5.30 -3.37 -6.99
C ILE A 125 4.84 -4.74 -6.46
N ASN A 126 4.28 -5.59 -7.33
CA ASN A 126 3.74 -6.89 -6.93
C ASN A 126 4.85 -7.84 -6.46
N ASN A 127 5.91 -8.01 -7.24
CA ASN A 127 6.95 -8.99 -6.95
C ASN A 127 7.71 -8.65 -5.66
N THR A 128 7.98 -7.37 -5.42
CA THR A 128 8.67 -6.89 -4.21
C THR A 128 7.74 -6.95 -3.00
N SER A 129 6.45 -6.66 -3.17
CA SER A 129 5.45 -6.83 -2.12
C SER A 129 5.32 -8.29 -1.69
N HIS A 130 5.28 -9.24 -2.64
CA HIS A 130 5.29 -10.67 -2.33
C HIS A 130 6.59 -11.10 -1.65
N ALA A 131 7.75 -10.62 -2.12
CA ALA A 131 9.02 -10.88 -1.44
C ALA A 131 9.02 -10.41 0.02
N LEU A 132 8.42 -9.24 0.30
CA LEU A 132 8.24 -8.72 1.66
C LEU A 132 7.24 -9.54 2.50
N GLN A 133 6.19 -10.11 1.89
CA GLN A 133 5.26 -11.02 2.58
C GLN A 133 5.96 -12.33 2.97
N LEU A 134 6.75 -12.91 2.06
CA LEU A 134 7.45 -14.18 2.30
C LEU A 134 8.60 -14.05 3.31
N LYS A 135 9.20 -12.87 3.43
CA LYS A 135 10.26 -12.57 4.41
C LYS A 135 9.73 -12.33 5.84
N ALA A 136 8.45 -12.01 5.98
CA ALA A 136 7.85 -11.47 7.21
C ALA A 136 7.90 -12.43 8.41
#